data_AF-A0A444JZP5-F1
#
_entry.id   AF-A0A444JZP5-F1
#
_cell.length_a   1.000
_cell.length_b   1.000
_cell.length_c   1.000
_cell.angle_alpha   90.00
_cell.angle_beta   90.00
_cell.angle_gamma   90.00
#
_symmetry.space_group_name_H-M   'P 1'
#
loop_
_entity.id
_entity.type
_entity.pdbx_description
1 polymer ?
#
loop_
_entity_poly.entity_id
_entity_poly.type
_entity_poly.pdbx_seq_one_letter_code
_entity_poly.pdbx_strand_id
1 'polypeptide(L)' 'MANAWSNWSGFVTASPKSIATPADAGELAELVRSAPGPLRVAGAGHSFTPLVQSDGTIVSLEKIEGLVSH' A
#
# COMPACT_ATOMS: atom_id res chain seq x y z
N MET A 1 -8.86 -15.45 -3.76
CA MET A 1 -8.47 -15.38 -2.34
C MET A 1 -8.66 -13.94 -1.90
N ALA A 2 -9.15 -13.70 -0.68
CA ALA A 2 -9.25 -12.33 -0.18
C ALA A 2 -7.84 -11.83 0.13
N ASN A 3 -7.44 -10.68 -0.41
CA ASN A 3 -6.20 -10.03 -0.02
C ASN A 3 -6.39 -9.53 1.42
N ALA A 4 -5.54 -10.00 2.34
CA ALA A 4 -5.56 -9.58 3.73
C ALA A 4 -4.28 -8.79 4.02
N TRP A 5 -4.44 -7.67 4.71
CA TRP A 5 -3.32 -6.87 5.22
C TRP A 5 -3.48 -6.71 6.73
N SER A 6 -2.36 -6.74 7.46
CA SER A 6 -2.32 -6.36 8.87
C SER A 6 -1.12 -5.46 9.14
N ASN A 7 -1.26 -4.56 10.11
CA ASN A 7 -0.11 -3.86 10.66
C ASN A 7 0.82 -4.85 11.37
N TRP A 8 2.03 -4.41 11.75
CA TRP A 8 3.05 -5.28 12.34
C TRP A 8 2.54 -6.02 13.59
N SER A 9 1.75 -5.35 14.43
CA SER A 9 1.19 -5.92 15.66
C SER A 9 -0.01 -6.85 15.44
N GLY A 10 -0.62 -6.83 14.26
CA GLY A 10 -1.92 -7.48 14.00
C GLY A 10 -3.16 -6.74 14.51
N PHE A 11 -3.01 -5.63 15.25
CA PHE A 11 -4.14 -4.86 15.80
C PHE A 11 -5.03 -4.22 14.73
N VAL A 12 -4.42 -3.65 13.69
CA VAL A 12 -5.16 -3.08 12.55
C VAL A 12 -5.09 -4.07 11.39
N THR A 13 -6.25 -4.40 10.83
CA THR A 13 -6.38 -5.31 9.68
C THR A 13 -7.23 -4.68 8.58
N ALA A 14 -7.07 -5.18 7.35
CA ALA A 14 -7.83 -4.73 6.19
C ALA A 14 -8.04 -5.88 5.19
N SER A 15 -9.12 -5.77 4.42
CA SER A 15 -9.42 -6.67 3.30
C SER A 15 -9.59 -5.84 2.02
N PRO A 16 -8.50 -5.25 1.49
CA PRO A 16 -8.58 -4.41 0.30
C PRO A 16 -8.93 -5.23 -0.95
N LYS A 17 -9.51 -4.58 -1.94
CA LYS A 17 -9.66 -5.12 -3.31
C LYS A 17 -8.32 -5.45 -3.96
N SER A 18 -7.24 -4.74 -3.61
CA SER A 18 -5.90 -4.99 -4.14
C SER A 18 -4.79 -4.68 -3.13
N ILE A 19 -3.70 -5.46 -3.20
CA ILE A 19 -2.42 -5.14 -2.56
C ILE A 19 -1.38 -5.14 -3.67
N ALA A 20 -0.68 -4.02 -3.84
CA ALA A 20 0.28 -3.83 -4.93
C ALA A 20 1.65 -3.41 -4.40
N THR A 21 2.70 -3.86 -5.08
CA THR A 21 4.08 -3.47 -4.81
C THR A 21 4.75 -3.06 -6.13
N PRO A 22 4.53 -1.81 -6.61
CA PRO A 22 5.10 -1.33 -7.86
C PRO A 22 6.63 -1.37 -7.83
N ALA A 23 7.24 -1.71 -8.96
CA ALA A 23 8.68 -1.77 -9.14
C ALA A 23 9.32 -0.39 -9.36
N ASP A 24 8.55 0.58 -9.86
CA ASP A 24 9.05 1.92 -10.17
C ASP A 24 7.96 3.01 -10.06
N ALA A 25 8.38 4.26 -10.29
CA ALA A 25 7.50 5.42 -10.23
C ALA A 25 6.44 5.44 -11.34
N GLY A 26 6.70 4.82 -12.49
CA GLY A 26 5.76 4.69 -13.60
C GLY A 26 4.61 3.76 -13.22
N GLU A 27 4.93 2.56 -12.72
CA GLU A 27 3.94 1.62 -12.19
C GLU A 27 3.12 2.24 -11.05
N LEU A 28 3.78 2.97 -10.14
CA LEU A 28 3.10 3.69 -9.07
C LEU A 28 2.12 4.75 -9.62
N ALA A 29 2.53 5.52 -10.63
CA ALA A 29 1.67 6.53 -11.25
C ALA A 29 0.43 5.92 -11.90
N GLU A 30 0.58 4.78 -12.57
CA GLU A 30 -0.55 4.04 -13.14
C GLU A 30 -1.49 3.50 -12.06
N LEU A 31 -0.94 2.97 -10.95
CA LEU A 31 -1.75 2.55 -9.80
C LEU A 31 -2.56 3.70 -9.20
N VAL A 32 -1.95 4.87 -9.01
CA VAL A 32 -2.64 6.05 -8.47
C VAL A 32 -3.82 6.49 -9.35
N ARG A 33 -3.71 6.33 -10.68
CA ARG A 33 -4.76 6.73 -11.63
C ARG A 33 -5.89 5.71 -11.75
N SER A 34 -5.57 4.41 -11.65
CA SER A 34 -6.47 3.34 -12.10
C SER A 34 -6.92 2.38 -11.00
N ALA A 35 -6.22 2.30 -9.88
CA ALA A 35 -6.50 1.30 -8.87
C ALA A 35 -7.84 1.60 -8.15
N PRO A 36 -8.56 0.56 -7.69
CA PRO A 36 -9.76 0.75 -6.89
C PRO A 36 -9.47 1.59 -5.65
N GLY A 37 -10.08 2.77 -5.56
CA GLY A 37 -10.00 3.63 -4.39
C GLY A 37 -10.80 3.08 -3.21
N PRO A 38 -10.51 3.54 -1.98
CA PRO A 38 -9.41 4.44 -1.62
C PRO A 38 -8.04 3.76 -1.65
N LEU A 39 -7.02 4.48 -2.13
CA LEU A 39 -5.64 4.00 -2.15
C LEU A 39 -4.92 4.47 -0.88
N ARG A 40 -4.26 3.55 -0.18
CA ARG A 40 -3.43 3.84 1.00
C ARG A 40 -2.03 3.26 0.82
N VAL A 41 -1.02 3.97 1.31
CA VAL A 41 0.37 3.49 1.26
C VAL A 41 0.72 2.86 2.59
N ALA A 42 1.22 1.63 2.56
CA ALA A 42 1.81 0.94 3.69
C ALA A 42 3.31 1.23 3.76
N GLY A 43 3.76 1.81 4.86
CA GLY A 43 5.17 1.79 5.26
C GLY A 43 5.49 0.54 6.08
N ALA A 44 6.35 0.66 7.08
CA ALA A 44 6.76 -0.45 7.96
C ALA A 44 5.63 -1.01 8.88
N GLY A 45 4.41 -0.46 8.85
CA GLY A 45 3.27 -1.04 9.57
C GLY A 45 3.28 -0.87 11.10
N HIS A 46 4.07 0.05 11.65
CA HIS A 46 4.17 0.27 13.12
C HIS A 46 3.14 1.24 13.71
N SER A 47 2.24 1.81 12.91
CA SER A 47 1.15 2.65 13.43
C SER A 47 0.03 1.80 14.00
N PHE A 48 -0.58 2.28 15.08
CA PHE A 48 -1.79 1.72 15.69
C PHE A 48 -3.06 2.50 15.32
N THR A 49 -2.90 3.64 14.66
CA THR A 49 -4.01 4.38 14.04
C THR A 49 -4.35 3.70 12.69
N PRO A 50 -5.63 3.60 12.30
CA PRO A 50 -6.04 2.91 11.07
C PRO A 50 -5.77 3.74 9.79
N LEU A 51 -4.52 4.18 9.60
CA LEU A 51 -4.11 5.00 8.45
C LEU A 51 -4.04 4.20 7.14
N VAL A 52 -3.64 2.93 7.24
CA VAL A 52 -3.45 2.04 6.09
C VAL A 52 -4.72 1.22 5.79
N GLN A 53 -5.62 1.10 6.77
CA GLN A 53 -6.86 0.33 6.62
C GLN A 53 -7.68 0.87 5.43
N SER A 54 -7.91 0.01 4.44
CA SER A 54 -8.60 0.37 3.19
C SER A 54 -9.38 -0.84 2.65
N ASP A 55 -10.56 -0.56 2.11
CA ASP A 55 -11.37 -1.47 1.29
C ASP A 55 -11.01 -1.37 -0.21
N GLY A 56 -10.23 -0.37 -0.60
CA GLY A 56 -9.74 -0.15 -1.96
C GLY A 56 -8.41 -0.85 -2.22
N THR A 57 -7.32 -0.08 -2.31
CA THR A 57 -5.99 -0.59 -2.65
C THR A 57 -4.99 -0.21 -1.55
N ILE A 58 -4.16 -1.17 -1.15
CA ILE A 58 -2.99 -0.91 -0.30
C ILE A 58 -1.72 -1.06 -1.16
N VAL A 59 -0.83 -0.08 -1.08
CA VAL A 59 0.43 -0.06 -1.86
C VAL A 59 1.63 -0.11 -0.94
N SER A 60 2.55 -1.06 -1.17
CA SER A 60 3.89 -1.09 -0.57
C SER A 60 4.88 -0.47 -1.55
N LEU A 61 5.76 0.42 -1.07
CA LEU A 61 6.83 1.01 -1.89
C LEU A 61 8.17 0.29 -1.70
N GLU A 62 8.18 -0.90 -1.09
CA GLU A 62 9.42 -1.61 -0.71
C GLU A 62 10.37 -1.92 -1.88
N LYS A 63 9.87 -1.96 -3.12
CA LYS A 63 10.68 -2.18 -4.33
C LYS A 63 11.20 -0.89 -4.98
N ILE A 64 10.69 0.27 -4.55
CA ILE A 64 11.14 1.56 -5.08
C ILE A 64 12.32 2.01 -4.22
N GLU A 65 13.52 1.84 -4.77
CA GLU A 65 14.78 2.18 -4.10
C GLU A 65 15.50 3.35 -4.78
N GLY A 66 16.34 4.04 -4.02
CA GLY A 66 17.26 5.06 -4.51
C GLY A 66 16.68 6.48 -4.60
N LEU A 67 17.55 7.47 -4.37
CA LEU A 67 17.31 8.86 -4.76
C LEU A 67 17.78 9.01 -6.21
N VAL A 68 16.86 9.23 -7.15
CA VAL A 68 17.21 9.34 -8.58
C VAL A 68 18.00 10.63 -8.87
N SER A 69 17.74 11.72 -8.12
CA SER A 69 18.50 12.98 -8.18
C SER A 69 18.21 13.87 -6.96
N HIS A 70 19.17 14.74 -6.58
CA HIS A 70 18.95 15.91 -5.70
C HIS A 70 18.82 17.19 -6.53
#